data_AF-A0AAW1WDX1-F1
#
_entry.id   AF-A0AAW1WDX1-F1
#
_cell.length_a   1.000
_cell.length_b   1.000
_cell.length_c   1.000
_cell.angle_alpha   90.00
_cell.angle_beta   90.00
_cell.angle_gamma   90.00
#
_symmetry.space_group_name_H-M   'P 1'
#
loop_
_entity.id
_entity.type
_entity.pdbx_description
1 polymer ?
#
loop_
_entity_poly.entity_id
_entity_poly.type
_entity_poly.pdbx_seq_one_letter_code
_entity_poly.pdbx_strand_id
1 'polypeptide(L)'
;MSFSRQPNENSTVSHSTYGNLFMSELQCLSPTLHLSSKVLNIAAAHLYEDNSQRWFFPTYFGERAKGYASQIHEQGWVAATIHICQLQRFHRRLR
;
A
#
# COMPACT_ATOMS: atom_id res chain seq x y z
N MET A 1 -18.61 -34.89 15.02
CA MET A 1 -17.25 -34.30 15.04
C MET A 1 -17.19 -33.23 13.98
N SER A 2 -17.33 -31.94 14.36
CA SER A 2 -17.20 -30.84 13.41
C SER A 2 -15.72 -30.53 13.20
N PHE A 3 -15.21 -30.80 12.01
CA PHE A 3 -13.89 -30.32 11.58
C PHE A 3 -14.02 -28.85 11.22
N SER A 4 -13.73 -27.95 12.16
CA SER A 4 -13.43 -26.56 11.83
C SER A 4 -12.13 -26.56 11.02
N ARG A 5 -12.24 -26.36 9.70
CA ARG A 5 -11.06 -26.06 8.85
C ARG A 5 -10.46 -24.76 9.39
N GLN A 6 -9.30 -24.85 10.03
CA GLN A 6 -8.51 -23.65 10.29
C GLN A 6 -8.11 -23.06 8.93
N PRO A 7 -8.40 -21.78 8.67
CA PRO A 7 -7.95 -21.14 7.44
C PRO A 7 -6.42 -21.21 7.39
N ASN A 8 -5.89 -21.73 6.30
CA ASN A 8 -4.45 -21.86 6.08
C ASN A 8 -3.82 -20.47 6.14
N GLU A 9 -2.97 -20.22 7.13
CA GLU A 9 -2.45 -18.88 7.49
C GLU A 9 -1.67 -18.21 6.35
N ASN A 10 -1.21 -18.99 5.37
CA ASN A 10 -0.51 -18.54 4.17
C ASN A 10 -1.42 -18.24 2.97
N SER A 11 -2.73 -18.28 3.14
CA SER A 11 -3.67 -17.94 2.06
C SER A 11 -3.66 -16.43 1.82
N THR A 12 -3.33 -16.01 0.59
CA THR A 12 -3.42 -14.60 0.19
C THR A 12 -4.88 -14.18 0.12
N VAL A 13 -5.21 -13.09 0.80
CA VAL A 13 -6.56 -12.52 0.91
C VAL A 13 -6.78 -11.43 -0.14
N SER A 14 -5.74 -10.66 -0.45
CA SER A 14 -5.80 -9.59 -1.46
C SER A 14 -4.46 -9.42 -2.14
N HIS A 15 -4.50 -9.14 -3.44
CA HIS A 15 -3.35 -8.68 -4.22
C HIS A 15 -3.46 -7.16 -4.42
N SER A 16 -2.37 -6.43 -4.22
CA SER A 16 -2.29 -4.98 -4.42
C SER A 16 -0.86 -4.60 -4.83
N THR A 17 -0.69 -3.47 -5.50
CA THR A 17 0.62 -2.85 -5.77
C THR A 17 1.41 -2.55 -4.50
N TYR A 18 0.73 -2.47 -3.34
CA TYR A 18 1.34 -2.33 -2.03
C TYR A 18 1.71 -3.66 -1.34
N GLY A 19 1.56 -4.77 -2.05
CA GLY A 19 1.91 -6.12 -1.61
C GLY A 19 0.71 -7.06 -1.47
N ASN A 20 1.01 -8.32 -1.20
CA ASN A 20 0.01 -9.37 -0.95
C ASN A 20 -0.39 -9.36 0.52
N LEU A 21 -1.69 -9.28 0.81
CA LEU A 21 -2.21 -9.34 2.16
C LEU A 21 -2.48 -10.80 2.56
N PHE A 22 -1.89 -11.28 3.65
CA PHE A 22 -2.13 -12.61 4.19
C PHE A 22 -3.14 -12.58 5.35
N MET A 23 -3.77 -13.73 5.64
CA MET A 23 -4.74 -13.84 6.74
C MET A 23 -4.15 -13.44 8.10
N SER A 24 -2.90 -13.81 8.37
CA SER A 24 -2.19 -13.45 9.59
C SER A 24 -2.05 -11.93 9.79
N GLU A 25 -1.97 -11.16 8.70
CA GLU A 25 -1.81 -9.71 8.74
C GLU A 25 -3.13 -8.96 9.02
N LEU A 26 -4.27 -9.64 8.87
CA LEU A 26 -5.59 -9.08 9.19
C LEU A 26 -5.86 -8.98 10.69
N GLN A 27 -5.06 -9.63 11.53
CA GLN A 27 -5.20 -9.54 12.98
C GLN A 27 -5.17 -8.08 13.48
N CYS A 28 -4.43 -7.20 12.79
CA CYS A 28 -4.36 -5.78 13.12
C CYS A 28 -5.68 -5.00 12.95
N LEU A 29 -6.71 -5.60 12.35
CA LEU A 29 -8.07 -5.04 12.28
C LEU A 29 -8.87 -5.23 13.59
N SER A 30 -8.33 -5.96 14.56
CA SER A 30 -8.92 -6.07 15.90
C SER A 30 -9.04 -4.68 16.55
N PRO A 31 -10.15 -4.35 17.24
CA PRO A 31 -10.36 -3.05 17.89
C PRO A 31 -9.27 -2.63 18.89
N THR A 32 -8.51 -3.60 19.41
CA THR A 32 -7.47 -3.40 20.43
C THR A 32 -6.06 -3.31 19.85
N LEU A 33 -5.90 -3.55 18.55
CA LEU A 33 -4.59 -3.56 17.89
C LEU A 33 -4.40 -2.34 17.01
N HIS A 34 -3.15 -1.92 16.85
CA HIS A 34 -2.80 -0.86 15.91
C HIS A 34 -2.84 -1.39 14.48
N LEU A 35 -3.45 -0.62 13.58
CA LEU A 35 -3.47 -0.93 12.16
C LEU A 35 -2.06 -0.96 11.58
N SER A 36 -1.76 -2.00 10.82
CA SER A 36 -0.47 -2.09 10.12
C SER A 36 -0.43 -1.13 8.93
N SER A 37 0.74 -0.56 8.67
CA SER A 37 1.02 0.23 7.47
C SER A 37 0.60 -0.49 6.18
N LYS A 38 0.79 -1.81 6.11
CA LYS A 38 0.45 -2.62 4.95
C LYS A 38 -1.07 -2.66 4.71
N VAL A 39 -1.84 -2.95 5.76
CA VAL A 39 -3.31 -2.97 5.68
C VAL A 39 -3.86 -1.59 5.31
N LEU A 40 -3.32 -0.51 5.89
CA LEU A 40 -3.71 0.86 5.56
C LEU A 40 -3.47 1.20 4.08
N ASN A 41 -2.30 0.87 3.54
CA ASN A 41 -1.97 1.17 2.15
C ASN A 41 -2.81 0.36 1.16
N ILE A 42 -3.11 -0.91 1.47
CA ILE A 42 -3.97 -1.75 0.64
C ILE A 42 -5.42 -1.27 0.70
N ALA A 43 -5.92 -0.91 1.89
CA ALA A 43 -7.26 -0.34 2.04
C ALA A 43 -7.41 0.98 1.27
N ALA A 44 -6.41 1.86 1.36
CA ALA A 44 -6.37 3.07 0.56
C ALA A 44 -6.35 2.74 -0.94
N ALA A 45 -5.52 1.81 -1.40
CA ALA A 45 -5.50 1.41 -2.81
C ALA A 45 -6.89 0.98 -3.33
N HIS A 46 -7.65 0.23 -2.53
CA HIS A 46 -9.03 -0.15 -2.87
C HIS A 46 -9.99 1.05 -2.91
N LEU A 47 -9.84 2.05 -2.02
CA LEU A 47 -10.63 3.28 -2.08
C LEU A 47 -10.28 4.18 -3.29
N TYR A 48 -9.04 4.06 -3.76
CA TYR A 48 -8.48 4.87 -4.85
C TYR A 48 -8.28 4.00 -6.11
N GLU A 49 -9.31 3.26 -6.53
CA GLU A 49 -9.34 2.36 -7.70
C GLU A 49 -8.67 2.94 -8.96
N ASP A 50 -8.30 2.08 -9.91
CA ASP A 50 -7.53 2.42 -11.12
C ASP A 50 -8.15 3.51 -12.02
N ASN A 51 -9.47 3.73 -11.92
CA ASN A 51 -10.19 4.77 -12.66
C ASN A 51 -10.38 6.08 -11.88
N SER A 52 -10.00 6.12 -10.61
CA SER A 52 -10.06 7.33 -9.80
C SER A 52 -9.02 8.35 -10.25
N GLN A 53 -9.43 9.62 -10.36
CA GLN A 53 -8.51 10.74 -10.58
C GLN A 53 -7.77 11.16 -9.30
N ARG A 54 -8.00 10.45 -8.19
CA ARG A 54 -7.40 10.74 -6.91
C ARG A 54 -6.23 9.80 -6.64
N TRP A 55 -5.26 10.29 -5.90
CA TRP A 55 -4.09 9.53 -5.46
C TRP A 55 -3.85 9.78 -3.98
N PHE A 56 -3.01 8.96 -3.37
CA PHE A 56 -2.70 9.08 -1.95
C PHE A 56 -1.22 8.83 -1.70
N PHE A 57 -0.74 9.29 -0.56
CA PHE A 57 0.60 8.99 -0.07
C PHE A 57 0.57 7.72 0.78
N PRO A 58 1.35 6.68 0.42
CA PRO A 58 1.50 5.52 1.28
C PRO A 58 2.09 5.90 2.64
N THR A 59 1.79 5.14 3.69
CA THR A 59 2.24 5.44 5.07
C THR A 59 3.76 5.57 5.19
N TYR A 60 4.52 4.81 4.42
CA TYR A 60 5.99 4.84 4.40
C TYR A 60 6.57 5.97 3.54
N PHE A 61 5.73 6.78 2.87
CA PHE A 61 6.20 7.89 2.03
C PHE A 61 7.01 8.91 2.84
N GLY A 62 6.51 9.33 4.00
CA GLY A 62 7.19 10.33 4.84
C GLY A 62 8.55 9.86 5.36
N GLU A 63 8.66 8.59 5.73
CA GLU A 63 9.93 7.98 6.13
C GLU A 63 10.95 7.97 4.99
N ARG A 64 10.50 7.60 3.78
CA ARG A 64 11.35 7.60 2.58
C ARG A 64 11.70 9.01 2.10
N ALA A 65 10.78 9.97 2.24
CA ALA A 65 11.00 11.36 1.87
C ALA A 65 12.16 12.00 2.64
N LYS A 66 12.33 11.64 3.93
CA LYS A 66 13.51 12.06 4.71
C LYS A 66 14.82 11.52 4.12
N GLY A 67 14.81 10.29 3.62
CA GLY A 67 15.96 9.68 2.93
C GLY A 67 16.24 10.31 1.55
N TYR A 68 15.23 10.91 0.92
CA TYR A 68 15.41 11.62 -0.36
C TYR A 68 15.93 13.03 -0.17
N ALA A 69 15.55 13.72 0.90
CA ALA A 69 16.05 15.06 1.21
C ALA A 69 17.57 15.11 1.43
N SER A 70 18.20 14.00 1.80
CA SER A 70 19.66 13.90 1.98
C SER A 70 20.42 13.53 0.71
N GLN A 71 19.73 13.19 -0.39
CA GLN A 71 20.35 12.81 -1.66
C GLN A 71 20.19 13.93 -2.70
N ILE A 72 21.31 14.47 -3.19
CA ILE A 72 21.40 15.64 -4.10
C ILE A 72 20.79 15.36 -5.51
N HIS A 73 20.30 14.15 -5.78
CA HIS A 73 19.77 13.76 -7.09
C HIS A 73 18.25 13.93 -7.18
N GLU A 74 17.82 15.13 -7.55
CA GLU A 74 16.43 15.54 -7.77
C GLU A 74 15.64 14.55 -8.67
N GLN A 75 16.26 14.06 -9.75
CA GLN A 75 15.64 13.11 -10.68
C GLN A 75 15.31 11.75 -10.04
N GLY A 76 16.12 11.28 -9.09
CA GLY A 76 15.89 10.01 -8.40
C GLY A 76 14.67 10.07 -7.47
N TRP A 77 14.46 11.21 -6.80
CA TRP A 77 13.30 11.41 -5.93
C TRP A 77 11.99 11.50 -6.73
N VAL A 78 11.99 12.19 -7.87
CA VAL A 78 10.82 12.25 -8.75
C VAL A 78 10.41 10.85 -9.21
N ALA A 79 11.37 10.04 -9.68
CA ALA A 79 11.10 8.67 -10.12
C ALA A 79 10.58 7.78 -8.96
N ALA A 80 11.19 7.89 -7.78
CA ALA A 80 10.76 7.16 -6.60
C ALA A 80 9.34 7.55 -6.14
N THR A 81 9.00 8.85 -6.17
CA THR A 81 7.67 9.36 -5.84
C THR A 81 6.63 8.86 -6.82
N ILE A 82 6.92 8.93 -8.12
CA ILE A 82 6.05 8.42 -9.19
C ILE A 82 5.76 6.92 -8.96
N HIS A 83 6.79 6.15 -8.62
CA HIS A 83 6.65 4.72 -8.37
C HIS A 83 5.85 4.41 -7.09
N ILE A 84 6.23 5.00 -5.95
CA ILE A 84 5.62 4.73 -4.63
C ILE A 84 4.15 5.15 -4.60
N CYS A 85 3.82 6.31 -5.17
CA CYS A 85 2.47 6.84 -5.19
C CYS A 85 1.65 6.33 -6.40
N GLN A 86 2.20 5.39 -7.18
CA GLN A 86 1.55 4.80 -8.35
C GLN A 86 1.07 5.86 -9.37
N LEU A 87 1.80 6.96 -9.50
CA LEU A 87 1.37 8.10 -10.33
C LEU A 87 1.45 7.79 -11.84
N GLN A 88 2.13 6.70 -12.22
CA GLN A 88 2.18 6.23 -13.61
C GLN A 88 0.80 5.96 -14.19
N ARG A 89 -0.21 5.64 -13.37
CA ARG A 89 -1.59 5.48 -13.85
C ARG A 89 -2.24 6.76 -14.37
N PHE A 90 -1.69 7.93 -14.03
CA PHE A 90 -2.12 9.22 -14.54
C PHE A 90 -1.33 9.68 -15.77
N HIS A 91 -0.35 8.89 -16.22
CA HIS A 91 0.43 9.22 -17.41
C HIS A 91 -0.52 9.31 -18.62
N ARG A 92 -0.55 10.47 -19.28
CA ARG A 92 -1.52 10.91 -20.33
C ARG A 92 -2.87 11.47 -19.87
N ARG A 93 -3.22 11.44 -18.58
CA ARG A 93 -4.44 12.06 -18.02
C ARG A 93 -4.19 13.47 -17.46
N LEU A 94 -2.96 13.76 -17.06
CA LEU A 94 -2.51 15.10 -16.72
C LEU A 94 -2.22 15.83 -18.04
N ARG A 95 -3.17 16.64 -18.51
CA ARG A 95 -3.00 17.62 -19.59
C ARG A 95 -2.94 19.01 -18.99
#